data_AF-A0A8J4SYE0-F1
#
_entry.id   AF-A0A8J4SYE0-F1
#
_cell.length_a   1.000
_cell.length_b   1.000
_cell.length_c   1.000
_cell.angle_alpha   90.00
_cell.angle_beta   90.00
_cell.angle_gamma   90.00
#
_symmetry.space_group_name_H-M   'P 1'
#
loop_
_entity.id
_entity.type
_entity.pdbx_description
1 polymer ?
#
loop_
_entity_poly.entity_id
_entity_poly.type
_entity_poly.pdbx_seq_one_letter_code
_entity_poly.pdbx_strand_id
1 'polypeptide(L)' 'IVARGPVIECRIRFLSFVSIYQYDARICAFIQQTATGSFLCHVIRCEPDAVSFCNTVRAACELRYQQCLDARGRTTKR' A
#
# COMPACT_ATOMS: atom_id res chain seq x y z
N ILE A 1 -16.26 18.16 -18.29
CA ILE A 1 -16.20 18.12 -16.80
C ILE A 1 -15.29 16.95 -16.44
N VAL A 2 -14.02 17.18 -16.12
CA VAL A 2 -13.12 16.12 -15.68
C VAL A 2 -13.34 15.96 -14.16
N ALA A 3 -13.78 14.78 -13.73
CA ALA A 3 -14.00 14.49 -12.32
C ALA A 3 -12.66 14.62 -11.56
N ARG A 4 -12.62 15.50 -10.55
CA ARG A 4 -11.47 15.68 -9.65
C ARG A 4 -11.43 14.53 -8.63
N GLY A 5 -11.06 13.34 -9.08
CA GLY A 5 -10.90 12.15 -8.24
C GLY A 5 -9.45 11.68 -8.18
N PRO A 6 -9.10 10.82 -7.20
CA PRO A 6 -7.81 10.15 -7.21
C PRO A 6 -7.68 9.30 -8.49
N VAL A 7 -6.49 9.31 -9.10
CA VAL A 7 -6.20 8.48 -10.28
C VAL A 7 -6.19 6.99 -9.90
N ILE A 8 -5.75 6.69 -8.68
CA ILE A 8 -5.69 5.34 -8.11
C ILE A 8 -6.15 5.39 -6.66
N GLU A 9 -7.05 4.49 -6.28
CA GLU A 9 -7.45 4.27 -4.88
C GLU A 9 -7.09 2.83 -4.47
N CYS A 10 -6.17 2.69 -3.52
CA CYS A 10 -5.78 1.39 -2.98
C CYS A 10 -5.89 1.42 -1.45
N ARG A 11 -6.70 0.51 -0.89
CA ARG A 11 -6.79 0.33 0.56
C ARG A 11 -5.66 -0.59 1.02
N ILE A 12 -5.01 -0.24 2.13
CA ILE A 12 -3.91 -1.00 2.74
C ILE A 12 -4.22 -2.50 2.90
N ARG A 13 -5.47 -2.86 3.24
CA ARG A 13 -5.87 -4.27 3.40
C ARG A 13 -5.80 -5.13 2.12
N PHE A 14 -5.71 -4.49 0.96
CA PHE A 14 -5.62 -5.13 -0.35
C PHE A 14 -4.24 -4.98 -0.96
N LEU A 15 -3.34 -4.21 -0.34
CA LEU A 15 -1.95 -4.11 -0.77
C LEU A 15 -1.22 -5.37 -0.33
N SER A 16 -0.76 -6.16 -1.29
CA SER A 16 -0.05 -7.42 -1.04
C SER A 16 1.46 -7.27 -1.08
N PHE A 17 1.96 -6.34 -1.90
CA PHE A 17 3.39 -6.12 -2.08
C PHE A 17 3.68 -4.66 -2.46
N VAL A 18 4.84 -4.14 -2.03
CA VAL A 18 5.38 -2.85 -2.46
C VAL A 18 6.89 -2.95 -2.56
N SER A 19 7.48 -2.41 -3.63
CA SER A 19 8.93 -2.36 -3.79
C SER A 19 9.37 -1.15 -4.62
N ILE A 20 10.65 -0.81 -4.45
CA ILE A 20 11.37 0.13 -5.32
C ILE A 20 12.15 -0.70 -6.34
N TYR A 21 12.21 -0.22 -7.58
CA TYR A 21 12.97 -0.88 -8.63
C TYR A 21 14.47 -0.75 -8.37
N GLN A 22 15.18 -1.88 -8.49
CA GLN A 22 16.60 -1.95 -8.10
C GLN A 22 17.54 -1.08 -8.94
N TYR A 23 17.18 -0.81 -10.21
CA TYR A 23 18.02 -0.03 -11.12
C TYR A 23 17.61 1.45 -11.21
N ASP A 24 16.42 1.82 -10.70
CA ASP A 24 15.99 3.22 -10.66
C ASP A 24 15.13 3.48 -9.42
N ALA A 25 15.70 4.20 -8.44
CA ALA A 25 15.05 4.52 -7.18
C ALA A 25 13.81 5.41 -7.34
N ARG A 26 13.61 6.04 -8.50
CA ARG A 26 12.41 6.82 -8.83
C ARG A 26 11.22 5.95 -9.17
N ILE A 27 11.46 4.70 -9.57
CA ILE A 27 10.40 3.78 -9.97
C ILE A 27 10.06 2.89 -8.77
N CYS A 28 8.79 2.85 -8.40
CA CYS A 28 8.26 1.87 -7.47
C CYS A 28 7.02 1.21 -8.04
N ALA A 29 6.70 0.04 -7.50
CA ALA A 29 5.47 -0.65 -7.83
C ALA A 29 4.81 -1.20 -6.57
N PHE A 30 3.49 -1.29 -6.61
CA PHE A 30 2.73 -2.03 -5.61
C PHE A 30 1.70 -2.94 -6.26
N ILE A 31 1.41 -4.05 -5.59
CA ILE A 31 0.45 -5.05 -6.03
C ILE A 31 -0.79 -4.93 -5.16
N GLN A 32 -1.95 -4.77 -5.82
CA GLN A 32 -3.26 -4.70 -5.20
C GLN A 32 -4.06 -5.96 -5.56
N GLN A 33 -4.59 -6.64 -4.56
CA GLN A 33 -5.62 -7.65 -4.76
C GLN A 33 -6.98 -6.98 -5.01
N THR A 34 -7.64 -7.36 -6.10
CA THR A 34 -8.97 -6.84 -6.44
C THR A 34 -10.07 -7.63 -5.72
N ALA A 35 -11.29 -7.08 -5.71
CA ALA A 35 -12.45 -7.77 -5.17
C ALA A 35 -12.80 -9.06 -5.92
N THR A 36 -12.40 -9.18 -7.19
CA THR A 36 -12.60 -10.38 -8.01
C THR A 36 -11.51 -11.44 -7.80
N GLY A 37 -10.55 -11.19 -6.91
CA GLY A 37 -9.44 -12.11 -6.62
C GLY A 37 -8.28 -12.02 -7.60
N SER A 38 -8.32 -11.10 -8.58
CA SER A 38 -7.18 -10.81 -9.46
C SER A 38 -6.18 -9.88 -8.78
N PHE A 39 -5.00 -9.71 -9.39
CA PHE A 39 -3.97 -8.80 -8.91
C PHE A 39 -3.68 -7.73 -9.97
N LEU A 40 -3.54 -6.48 -9.51
CA LEU A 40 -3.13 -5.35 -10.34
C LEU A 40 -1.77 -4.84 -9.87
N CYS A 41 -0.85 -4.68 -10.81
CA CYS A 41 0.44 -4.02 -10.56
C CYS A 41 0.33 -2.56 -10.96
N HIS A 42 0.57 -1.67 -10.00
CA HIS A 42 0.59 -0.23 -10.22
C HIS A 42 2.04 0.24 -10.18
N VAL A 43 2.51 0.83 -11.27
CA VAL A 43 3.87 1.38 -11.37
C VAL A 43 3.80 2.89 -11.25
N ILE A 44 4.61 3.45 -10.36
CA ILE A 44 4.67 4.88 -10.10
C ILE A 44 6.11 5.33 -10.31
N ARG A 45 6.25 6.52 -10.90
CA ARG A 45 7.51 7.27 -10.92
C ARG A 45 7.38 8.47 -9.99
N CYS A 46 8.29 8.57 -9.03
CA CYS A 46 8.40 9.67 -8.07
C CYS A 46 9.73 10.40 -8.28
N GLU A 47 9.77 11.72 -8.06
CA GLU A 47 11.02 12.48 -8.00
C GLU A 47 11.16 13.14 -6.60
N PRO A 48 12.37 13.16 -6.02
CA PRO A 48 13.64 12.65 -6.55
C PRO A 48 13.80 11.13 -6.48
N ASP A 49 13.03 10.45 -5.63
CA ASP A 49 12.98 8.99 -5.50
C ASP A 49 11.61 8.55 -4.93
N ALA A 50 11.37 7.24 -4.89
CA ALA A 50 10.16 6.65 -4.33
C ALA A 50 10.31 6.19 -2.86
N VAL A 51 11.42 6.52 -2.19
CA VAL A 51 11.72 6.03 -0.84
C VAL A 51 10.71 6.56 0.17
N SER A 52 10.42 7.86 0.12
CA SER A 52 9.42 8.47 1.00
C SER A 52 8.05 7.82 0.84
N PHE A 53 7.61 7.62 -0.40
CA PHE A 53 6.35 6.93 -0.69
C PHE A 53 6.31 5.51 -0.12
N CYS A 54 7.33 4.69 -0.40
CA CYS A 54 7.37 3.31 0.09
C CYS A 54 7.43 3.24 1.63
N ASN A 55 8.15 4.16 2.29
CA ASN A 55 8.19 4.24 3.75
C ASN A 55 6.83 4.63 4.34
N THR A 56 6.10 5.55 3.73
CA THR A 56 4.74 5.89 4.15
C THR A 56 3.79 4.71 4.00
N VAL A 57 3.85 3.98 2.87
CA VAL A 57 3.05 2.76 2.66
C VAL A 57 3.39 1.71 3.71
N ARG A 58 4.68 1.51 3.99
CA ARG A 58 5.15 0.59 5.02
C ARG A 58 4.59 0.95 6.41
N ALA A 59 4.71 2.20 6.82
CA ALA A 59 4.20 2.66 8.12
C ALA A 59 2.68 2.48 8.23
N ALA A 60 1.94 2.72 7.14
CA ALA A 60 0.50 2.49 7.10
C ALA A 60 0.15 0.98 7.22
N CYS A 61 0.92 0.10 6.57
CA CYS A 61 0.78 -1.34 6.73
C CYS A 61 1.06 -1.79 8.17
N GLU A 62 2.14 -1.31 8.78
CA GLU A 62 2.52 -1.61 10.17
C GLU A 62 1.44 -1.14 11.15
N LEU A 63 0.93 0.09 11.01
CA LEU A 63 -0.16 0.61 11.83
C LEU A 63 -1.43 -0.24 11.69
N ARG A 64 -1.79 -0.60 10.46
CA ARG A 64 -2.99 -1.41 10.21
C ARG A 64 -2.86 -2.81 10.80
N TYR A 65 -1.67 -3.38 10.74
CA TYR A 65 -1.34 -4.66 11.34
C TYR A 65 -1.45 -4.59 12.87
N GLN A 66 -0.87 -3.56 13.49
CA GLN A 66 -0.97 -3.34 14.94
C GLN A 66 -2.42 -3.23 15.41
N GLN A 67 -3.27 -2.48 14.68
CA GLN A 67 -4.70 -2.38 14.99
C GLN A 67 -5.42 -3.74 14.96
N CYS A 68 -5.04 -4.64 14.05
CA CYS A 68 -5.58 -5.99 14.02
C CYS A 68 -5.13 -6.82 15.22
N LEU A 69 -3.87 -6.69 15.63
CA LEU A 69 -3.34 -7.39 16.81
C LEU A 69 -4.02 -6.90 18.09
N ASP A 70 -4.15 -5.59 18.27
CA ASP A 70 -4.78 -5.00 19.45
C ASP A 70 -6.26 -5.41 19.56
N ALA A 71 -6.98 -5.46 18.44
CA ALA A 71 -8.36 -5.94 18.39
C ALA A 71 -8.48 -7.41 18.83
N ARG A 72 -7.52 -8.26 18.44
CA ARG A 72 -7.45 -9.68 18.86
C ARG A 72 -7.05 -9.83 20.33
N GLY A 73 -6.12 -9.01 20.81
CA GLY A 73 -5.71 -8.99 22.21
C GLY A 73 -6.85 -8.62 23.16
N ARG A 74 -7.79 -7.76 22.71
CA ARG A 74 -9.02 -7.43 23.45
C ARG A 74 -10.02 -8.60 23.52
N THR A 75 -10.03 -9.50 22.54
CA THR A 75 -10.92 -10.67 22.55
C THR A 75 -10.43 -11.82 23.43
N THR A 76 -9.13 -11.90 23.72
CA THR A 76 -8.52 -12.98 24.53
C THR A 76 -8.47 -12.68 26.03
N LYS A 77 -8.76 -11.43 26.47
CA LYS A 77 -8.92 -11.07 27.88
C LYS A 77 -10.40 -11.07 28.33
N ARG A 78 -11.16 -12.10 27.93
CA ARG A 78 -12.48 -12.40 28.50
C ARG A 78 -12.47 -13.76 29.14
#